data_AF-A0A345PBB2-F1
#
_entry.id   AF-A0A345PBB2-F1
#
_cell.length_a   1.000
_cell.length_b   1.000
_cell.length_c   1.000
_cell.angle_alpha   90.00
_cell.angle_beta   90.00
_cell.angle_gamma   90.00
#
_symmetry.space_group_name_H-M   'P 1'
#
loop_
_entity.id
_entity.type
_entity.pdbx_description
1 polymer ?
#
loop_
_entity_poly.entity_id
_entity_poly.type
_entity_poly.pdbx_seq_one_letter_code
_entity_poly.pdbx_strand_id
1 'polypeptide(L)'
;MPELDLDLLVDYLDGEGNEFGLDFAATHGFLCATVVGPELKGWRKHLFDEHEKDVPSEILEQVELWRADILQTLLNEEEVGFPVEIEEISVDSSLGDWAVGFVDALFLNDEAWFEQADEEEDVIMLTLPMMVFSGIEGEPDLETVRKNPDLMEEMADEIPDNLTKLFLLYHAPAG
;
A
#
# COMPACT_ATOMS: atom_id res chain seq x y z
N MET A 1 -7.48 25.23 -3.28
CA MET A 1 -7.75 23.81 -2.98
C MET A 1 -7.14 23.55 -1.62
N PRO A 2 -7.72 22.68 -0.78
CA PRO A 2 -7.09 22.30 0.47
C PRO A 2 -5.73 21.67 0.19
N GLU A 3 -4.79 21.89 1.09
CA GLU A 3 -3.47 21.27 1.10
C GLU A 3 -3.56 19.95 1.86
N LEU A 4 -2.72 18.98 1.50
CA LEU A 4 -2.63 17.70 2.20
C LEU A 4 -2.10 17.94 3.61
N ASP A 5 -2.82 17.43 4.61
CA ASP A 5 -2.50 17.54 6.02
C ASP A 5 -2.32 16.14 6.61
N LEU A 6 -1.07 15.66 6.61
CA LEU A 6 -0.72 14.34 7.14
C LEU A 6 -0.82 14.28 8.67
N ASP A 7 -0.63 15.40 9.37
CA ASP A 7 -0.76 15.46 10.83
C ASP A 7 -2.22 15.22 11.24
N LEU A 8 -3.17 15.80 10.49
CA LEU A 8 -4.60 15.51 10.68
C LEU A 8 -4.94 14.03 10.40
N LEU A 9 -4.33 13.44 9.38
CA LEU A 9 -4.57 12.04 9.03
C LEU A 9 -4.01 11.09 10.08
N VAL A 10 -2.79 11.30 10.57
CA VAL A 10 -2.20 10.45 11.63
C VAL A 10 -3.00 10.54 12.93
N ASP A 11 -3.41 11.76 13.33
CA ASP A 11 -4.22 11.98 14.54
C ASP A 11 -5.56 11.23 14.49
N TYR A 12 -6.18 11.14 13.31
CA TYR A 12 -7.45 10.42 13.15
C TYR A 12 -7.25 8.92 12.98
N LEU A 13 -6.38 8.50 12.04
CA LEU A 13 -6.22 7.09 11.65
C LEU A 13 -5.62 6.24 12.76
N ASP A 14 -4.72 6.79 13.56
CA ASP A 14 -4.15 6.11 14.74
C ASP A 14 -4.95 6.41 16.03
N GLY A 15 -6.01 7.21 15.92
CA GLY A 15 -6.83 7.66 17.04
C GLY A 15 -8.07 6.79 17.28
N GLU A 16 -8.71 6.97 18.44
CA GLU A 16 -9.93 6.23 18.81
C GLU A 16 -11.14 6.49 17.88
N GLY A 17 -11.07 7.52 17.03
CA GLY A 17 -12.12 7.85 16.07
C GLY A 17 -12.16 6.93 14.84
N ASN A 18 -11.09 6.17 14.60
CA ASN A 18 -10.97 5.22 13.50
C ASN A 18 -11.26 3.78 14.00
N GLU A 19 -12.52 3.49 14.32
CA GLU A 19 -12.91 2.18 14.88
C GLU A 19 -12.79 1.02 13.87
N PHE A 20 -12.95 1.31 12.57
CA PHE A 20 -13.09 0.29 11.52
C PHE A 20 -12.04 0.37 10.42
N GLY A 21 -11.38 1.52 10.25
CA GLY A 21 -10.43 1.71 9.16
C GLY A 21 -9.03 1.22 9.50
N LEU A 22 -8.19 1.18 8.47
CA LEU A 22 -6.76 0.95 8.62
C LEU A 22 -6.09 2.10 9.38
N ASP A 23 -5.01 1.81 10.12
CA ASP A 23 -4.16 2.82 10.73
C ASP A 23 -3.41 3.66 9.68
N PHE A 24 -2.62 4.63 10.12
CA PHE A 24 -1.92 5.56 9.21
C PHE A 24 -0.94 4.85 8.26
N ALA A 25 -0.16 3.90 8.76
CA ALA A 25 0.84 3.18 7.96
C ALA A 25 0.16 2.24 6.95
N ALA A 26 -0.80 1.44 7.41
CA ALA A 26 -1.59 0.54 6.60
C ALA A 26 -2.44 1.31 5.57
N THR A 27 -3.00 2.47 5.92
CA THR A 27 -3.73 3.33 4.98
C THR A 27 -2.83 3.73 3.81
N HIS A 28 -1.60 4.17 4.06
CA HIS A 28 -0.70 4.52 2.96
C HIS A 28 -0.36 3.31 2.07
N GLY A 29 -0.08 2.15 2.65
CA GLY A 29 0.18 0.92 1.88
C GLY A 29 -1.01 0.54 0.99
N PHE A 30 -2.22 0.61 1.54
CA PHE A 30 -3.46 0.41 0.82
C PHE A 30 -3.60 1.41 -0.34
N LEU A 31 -3.39 2.70 -0.08
CA LEU A 31 -3.46 3.74 -1.10
C LEU A 31 -2.44 3.51 -2.23
N CYS A 32 -1.20 3.13 -1.90
CA CYS A 32 -0.19 2.75 -2.89
C CYS A 32 -0.70 1.66 -3.83
N ALA A 33 -1.24 0.55 -3.31
CA ALA A 33 -1.80 -0.52 -4.13
C ALA A 33 -2.93 -0.02 -5.05
N THR A 34 -3.81 0.88 -4.56
CA THR A 34 -4.87 1.47 -5.40
C THR A 34 -4.38 2.43 -6.49
N VAL A 35 -3.12 2.86 -6.43
CA VAL A 35 -2.51 3.80 -7.37
C VAL A 35 -1.59 3.09 -8.36
N VAL A 36 -0.80 2.12 -7.91
CA VAL A 36 0.18 1.42 -8.75
C VAL A 36 -0.41 0.23 -9.51
N GLY A 37 -1.54 -0.30 -9.04
CA GLY A 37 -2.18 -1.49 -9.57
C GLY A 37 -3.43 -1.22 -10.43
N PRO A 38 -4.18 -2.28 -10.78
CA PRO A 38 -5.45 -2.17 -11.48
C PRO A 38 -6.49 -1.36 -10.68
N GLU A 39 -7.46 -0.78 -11.39
CA GLU A 39 -8.52 0.03 -10.75
C GLU A 39 -9.30 -0.79 -9.70
N LEU A 40 -9.22 -0.35 -8.43
CA LEU A 40 -10.06 -0.86 -7.34
C LEU A 40 -11.28 0.04 -7.13
N LYS A 41 -12.45 -0.40 -7.61
CA LYS A 41 -13.70 0.38 -7.49
C LYS A 41 -14.21 0.39 -6.06
N GLY A 42 -14.59 1.56 -5.57
CA GLY A 42 -15.15 1.69 -4.23
C GLY A 42 -14.12 1.50 -3.12
N TRP A 43 -12.82 1.66 -3.42
CA TRP A 43 -11.71 1.47 -2.47
C TRP A 43 -11.91 2.13 -1.10
N ARG A 44 -12.54 3.32 -1.01
CA ARG A 44 -12.84 3.98 0.28
C ARG A 44 -13.70 3.14 1.21
N LYS A 45 -14.66 2.40 0.65
CA LYS A 45 -15.48 1.49 1.44
C LYS A 45 -14.63 0.40 2.05
N HIS A 46 -13.73 -0.17 1.28
CA HIS A 46 -12.85 -1.22 1.77
C HIS A 46 -11.86 -0.70 2.81
N LEU A 47 -11.29 0.50 2.60
CA LEU A 47 -10.38 1.14 3.55
C LEU A 47 -11.02 1.34 4.94
N PHE A 48 -12.34 1.57 4.99
CA PHE A 48 -13.10 1.80 6.22
C PHE A 48 -14.12 0.69 6.53
N ASP A 49 -13.93 -0.54 6.01
CA ASP A 49 -14.82 -1.69 6.22
C ASP A 49 -16.34 -1.39 6.05
N GLU A 50 -16.71 -0.72 4.96
CA GLU A 50 -18.06 -0.22 4.62
C GLU A 50 -18.61 0.89 5.55
N HIS A 51 -17.82 1.36 6.52
CA HIS A 51 -18.15 2.44 7.46
C HIS A 51 -17.71 3.84 7.01
N GLU A 52 -17.39 4.04 5.72
CA GLU A 52 -16.96 5.35 5.16
C GLU A 52 -17.92 6.51 5.48
N LYS A 53 -19.19 6.23 5.78
CA LYS A 53 -20.21 7.25 6.13
C LYS A 53 -20.08 7.79 7.56
N ASP A 54 -19.42 7.04 8.42
CA ASP A 54 -19.18 7.40 9.82
C ASP A 54 -17.88 8.21 9.96
N VAL A 55 -17.04 8.22 8.93
CA VAL A 55 -15.79 8.98 8.84
C VAL A 55 -16.09 10.47 8.59
N PRO A 56 -15.44 11.41 9.30
CA PRO A 56 -15.60 12.84 9.03
C PRO A 56 -15.24 13.18 7.58
N SER A 57 -16.05 14.03 6.93
CA SER A 57 -15.84 14.38 5.52
C SER A 57 -14.48 15.00 5.22
N GLU A 58 -13.90 15.71 6.20
CA GLU A 58 -12.57 16.31 6.09
C GLU A 58 -11.47 15.24 6.02
N ILE A 59 -11.58 14.16 6.78
CA ILE A 59 -10.66 13.02 6.71
C ILE A 59 -10.77 12.33 5.35
N LEU A 60 -12.00 12.10 4.87
CA LEU A 60 -12.21 11.52 3.53
C LEU A 60 -11.61 12.38 2.42
N GLU A 61 -11.70 13.71 2.53
CA GLU A 61 -11.06 14.64 1.60
C GLU A 61 -9.52 14.54 1.66
N GLN A 62 -8.95 14.46 2.87
CA GLN A 62 -7.50 14.32 3.05
C GLN A 62 -6.96 12.99 2.55
N VAL A 63 -7.67 11.87 2.74
CA VAL A 63 -7.30 10.56 2.18
C VAL A 63 -7.30 10.60 0.65
N GLU A 64 -8.28 11.28 0.03
CA GLU A 64 -8.31 11.47 -1.43
C GLU A 64 -7.15 12.34 -1.93
N LEU A 65 -6.81 13.41 -1.19
CA LEU A 65 -5.64 14.23 -1.49
C LEU A 65 -4.34 13.43 -1.37
N TRP A 66 -4.22 12.57 -0.37
CA TRP A 66 -3.05 11.72 -0.17
C TRP A 66 -2.88 10.72 -1.32
N ARG A 67 -3.96 10.06 -1.71
CA ARG A 67 -3.97 9.17 -2.88
C ARG A 67 -3.58 9.93 -4.17
N ALA A 68 -4.07 11.15 -4.33
CA ALA A 68 -3.72 11.99 -5.47
C ALA A 68 -2.24 12.41 -5.45
N ASP A 69 -1.69 12.69 -4.27
CA ASP A 69 -0.27 13.02 -4.07
C ASP A 69 0.64 11.85 -4.47
N ILE A 70 0.35 10.63 -3.99
CA ILE A 70 1.06 9.40 -4.40
C ILE A 70 1.08 9.25 -5.93
N LEU A 71 -0.07 9.45 -6.58
CA LEU A 71 -0.17 9.41 -8.04
C LEU A 71 0.67 10.51 -8.71
N GLN A 72 0.66 11.75 -8.18
CA GLN A 72 1.47 12.83 -8.74
C GLN A 72 2.97 12.55 -8.61
N THR A 73 3.42 11.99 -7.48
CA THR A 73 4.81 11.58 -7.26
C THR A 73 5.27 10.61 -8.34
N LEU A 74 4.50 9.54 -8.59
CA LEU A 74 4.81 8.56 -9.63
C LEU A 74 4.77 9.14 -11.05
N LEU A 75 3.81 10.02 -11.34
CA LEU A 75 3.73 10.72 -12.63
C LEU A 75 4.90 11.67 -12.87
N ASN A 76 5.53 12.16 -11.81
CA ASN A 76 6.75 12.98 -11.87
C ASN A 76 8.03 12.14 -11.97
N GLU A 77 7.91 10.81 -12.09
CA GLU A 77 9.03 9.85 -12.09
C GLU A 77 9.84 9.89 -10.77
N GLU A 78 9.17 10.22 -9.67
CA GLU A 78 9.74 10.21 -8.31
C GLU A 78 9.29 8.95 -7.55
N GLU A 79 10.15 8.45 -6.66
CA GLU A 79 9.83 7.30 -5.81
C GLU A 79 8.88 7.70 -4.67
N VAL A 80 7.91 6.83 -4.40
CA VAL A 80 7.02 6.99 -3.25
C VAL A 80 7.72 6.45 -2.01
N GLY A 81 8.01 7.34 -1.06
CA GLY A 81 8.57 6.95 0.24
C GLY A 81 7.51 6.44 1.22
N PHE A 82 7.97 5.86 2.33
CA PHE A 82 7.10 5.53 3.45
C PHE A 82 6.56 6.79 4.14
N PRO A 83 5.34 6.75 4.68
CA PRO A 83 4.73 7.89 5.36
C PRO A 83 5.30 8.12 6.77
N VAL A 84 6.06 7.15 7.28
CA VAL A 84 6.66 7.13 8.61
C VAL A 84 8.12 6.68 8.51
N GLU A 85 8.93 7.03 9.51
CA GLU A 85 10.30 6.53 9.60
C GLU A 85 10.29 5.03 9.93
N ILE A 86 11.01 4.24 9.13
CA ILE A 86 11.13 2.80 9.36
C ILE A 86 12.20 2.56 10.43
N GLU A 87 11.78 2.42 11.68
CA GLU A 87 12.68 2.16 12.81
C GLU A 87 13.14 0.70 12.89
N GLU A 88 12.31 -0.23 12.41
CA GLU A 88 12.55 -1.68 12.46
C GLU A 88 12.08 -2.35 11.17
N ILE A 89 12.88 -3.28 10.64
CA ILE A 89 12.54 -4.09 9.47
C ILE A 89 11.97 -5.42 9.98
N SER A 90 10.66 -5.44 10.24
CA SER A 90 9.94 -6.59 10.81
C SER A 90 8.47 -6.58 10.40
N VAL A 91 7.83 -7.75 10.45
CA VAL A 91 6.38 -7.90 10.22
C VAL A 91 5.53 -7.26 11.32
N ASP A 92 6.09 -7.08 12.52
CA ASP A 92 5.39 -6.48 13.67
C ASP A 92 5.66 -4.96 13.80
N SER A 93 6.19 -4.33 12.74
CA SER A 93 6.55 -2.90 12.69
C SER A 93 5.60 -2.11 11.80
N SER A 94 5.75 -0.78 11.74
CA SER A 94 4.99 0.05 10.78
C SER A 94 5.25 -0.31 9.32
N LEU A 95 6.40 -0.93 8.99
CA LEU A 95 6.62 -1.52 7.66
C LEU A 95 5.70 -2.72 7.42
N GLY A 96 5.49 -3.54 8.45
CA GLY A 96 4.54 -4.64 8.44
C GLY A 96 3.11 -4.15 8.28
N ASP A 97 2.69 -3.14 9.07
CA ASP A 97 1.35 -2.53 8.97
C ASP A 97 1.11 -1.96 7.56
N TRP A 98 2.09 -1.23 7.02
CA TRP A 98 2.06 -0.74 5.65
C TRP A 98 1.88 -1.88 4.63
N ALA A 99 2.63 -2.96 4.79
CA ALA A 99 2.56 -4.11 3.89
C ALA A 99 1.22 -4.85 3.99
N VAL A 100 0.63 -4.94 5.18
CA VAL A 100 -0.74 -5.45 5.39
C VAL A 100 -1.74 -4.64 4.58
N GLY A 101 -1.73 -3.31 4.70
CA GLY A 101 -2.64 -2.46 3.95
C GLY A 101 -2.49 -2.60 2.43
N PHE A 102 -1.26 -2.72 1.92
CA PHE A 102 -1.00 -2.99 0.51
C PHE A 102 -1.60 -4.33 0.06
N VAL A 103 -1.35 -5.39 0.82
CA VAL A 103 -1.82 -6.76 0.51
C VAL A 103 -3.34 -6.85 0.61
N ASP A 104 -3.98 -6.16 1.56
CA ASP A 104 -5.45 -6.08 1.66
C ASP A 104 -6.06 -5.49 0.38
N ALA A 105 -5.53 -4.37 -0.11
CA ALA A 105 -5.97 -3.76 -1.37
C ALA A 105 -5.75 -4.69 -2.58
N LEU A 106 -4.61 -5.40 -2.61
CA LEU A 106 -4.29 -6.34 -3.68
C LEU A 106 -5.30 -7.50 -3.71
N PHE A 107 -5.61 -8.11 -2.56
CA PHE A 107 -6.53 -9.24 -2.47
C PHE A 107 -8.00 -8.89 -2.72
N LEU A 108 -8.39 -7.62 -2.57
CA LEU A 108 -9.74 -7.19 -2.95
C LEU A 108 -10.00 -7.28 -4.45
N ASN A 109 -8.96 -7.40 -5.27
CA ASN A 109 -9.07 -7.50 -6.72
C ASN A 109 -7.93 -8.35 -7.33
N ASP A 110 -7.61 -9.48 -6.70
CA ASP A 110 -6.51 -10.38 -7.09
C ASP A 110 -6.61 -10.84 -8.56
N GLU A 111 -7.81 -11.16 -9.05
CA GLU A 111 -8.04 -11.51 -10.46
C GLU A 111 -7.51 -10.42 -11.41
N ALA A 112 -7.71 -9.14 -11.10
CA ALA A 112 -7.22 -8.06 -11.97
C ALA A 112 -5.69 -7.85 -11.86
N TRP A 113 -5.09 -8.24 -10.73
CA TRP A 113 -3.64 -8.17 -10.53
C TRP A 113 -2.88 -9.28 -11.28
N PHE A 114 -3.45 -10.47 -11.41
CA PHE A 114 -2.69 -11.61 -11.95
C PHE A 114 -3.27 -12.16 -13.25
N GLU A 115 -4.59 -12.21 -13.43
CA GLU A 115 -5.18 -12.83 -14.63
C GLU A 115 -5.15 -11.90 -15.86
N GLN A 116 -5.00 -10.59 -15.67
CA GLN A 116 -4.98 -9.59 -16.74
C GLN A 116 -3.58 -9.09 -17.08
N ALA A 117 -2.57 -9.49 -16.31
CA ALA A 117 -1.19 -9.08 -16.54
C ALA A 117 -0.55 -10.01 -17.58
N ASP A 118 -0.11 -9.45 -18.71
CA ASP A 118 0.77 -10.16 -19.66
C ASP A 118 2.11 -10.56 -18.99
N GLU A 119 2.45 -9.90 -17.89
CA GLU A 119 3.68 -10.00 -17.10
C GLU A 119 3.39 -10.49 -15.65
N GLU A 120 2.56 -11.53 -15.50
CA GLU A 120 2.18 -12.11 -14.19
C GLU A 120 3.39 -12.41 -13.28
N GLU A 121 4.48 -12.97 -13.84
CA GLU A 121 5.71 -13.28 -13.09
C GLU A 121 6.37 -12.00 -12.54
N ASP A 122 6.37 -10.90 -13.30
CA ASP A 122 6.92 -9.63 -12.83
C ASP A 122 6.06 -9.05 -11.71
N VAL A 123 4.72 -9.11 -11.82
CA VAL A 123 3.81 -8.68 -10.74
C VAL A 123 4.06 -9.47 -9.46
N ILE A 124 4.22 -10.79 -9.54
CA ILE A 124 4.53 -11.65 -8.39
C ILE A 124 5.85 -11.23 -7.74
N MET A 125 6.91 -11.02 -8.54
CA MET A 125 8.21 -10.64 -8.02
C MET A 125 8.19 -9.25 -7.38
N LEU A 126 7.51 -8.28 -8.01
CA LEU A 126 7.45 -6.90 -7.54
C LEU A 126 6.61 -6.74 -6.27
N THR A 127 5.62 -7.62 -6.05
CA THR A 127 4.76 -7.61 -4.85
C THR A 127 5.27 -8.51 -3.73
N LEU A 128 6.31 -9.30 -3.98
CA LEU A 128 6.88 -10.24 -3.00
C LEU A 128 7.31 -9.56 -1.69
N PRO A 129 8.00 -8.40 -1.67
CA PRO A 129 8.32 -7.72 -0.42
C PRO A 129 7.08 -7.42 0.43
N MET A 130 6.00 -6.94 -0.18
CA MET A 130 4.74 -6.64 0.51
C MET A 130 4.11 -7.90 1.10
N MET A 131 4.13 -9.01 0.36
CA MET A 131 3.66 -10.32 0.85
C MET A 131 4.51 -10.86 2.00
N VAL A 132 5.82 -10.64 1.96
CA VAL A 132 6.73 -11.05 3.03
C VAL A 132 6.46 -10.20 4.29
N PHE A 133 6.44 -8.88 4.16
CA PHE A 133 6.26 -7.97 5.30
C PHE A 133 4.86 -7.99 5.89
N SER A 134 3.82 -8.31 5.13
CA SER A 134 2.44 -8.41 5.65
C SER A 134 2.25 -9.55 6.66
N GLY A 135 3.23 -10.44 6.80
CA GLY A 135 3.14 -11.55 7.74
C GLY A 135 2.16 -12.65 7.33
N ILE A 136 1.62 -12.62 6.09
CA ILE A 136 0.67 -13.64 5.60
C ILE A 136 1.16 -15.06 5.91
N GLU A 137 0.25 -15.86 6.46
CA GLU A 137 0.49 -17.23 6.90
C GLU A 137 0.16 -18.25 5.80
N GLY A 138 0.67 -19.47 5.94
CA GLY A 138 0.34 -20.59 5.05
C GLY A 138 1.28 -20.76 3.85
N GLU A 139 2.28 -19.88 3.71
CA GLU A 139 3.28 -19.88 2.64
C GLU A 139 4.70 -20.17 3.20
N PRO A 140 5.18 -21.43 3.18
CA PRO A 140 6.46 -21.83 3.78
C PRO A 140 7.68 -21.11 3.19
N ASP A 141 7.61 -20.70 1.93
CA ASP A 141 8.68 -19.99 1.25
C ASP A 141 8.82 -18.56 1.81
N LEU A 142 7.70 -17.87 2.06
CA LEU A 142 7.71 -16.54 2.70
C LEU A 142 8.22 -16.64 4.15
N GLU A 143 7.81 -17.66 4.90
CA GLU A 143 8.36 -17.90 6.25
C GLU A 143 9.87 -18.17 6.25
N THR A 144 10.41 -18.71 5.16
CA THR A 144 11.85 -18.95 5.01
C THR A 144 12.57 -17.64 4.73
N VAL A 145 12.00 -16.78 3.89
CA VAL A 145 12.50 -15.42 3.63
C VAL A 145 12.57 -14.60 4.93
N ARG A 146 11.50 -14.59 5.73
CA ARG A 146 11.44 -13.84 7.01
C ARG A 146 12.52 -14.23 8.03
N LYS A 147 13.13 -15.40 7.89
CA LYS A 147 14.21 -15.88 8.78
C LYS A 147 15.60 -15.42 8.33
N ASN A 148 15.70 -14.70 7.21
CA ASN A 148 16.95 -14.16 6.68
C ASN A 148 16.96 -12.62 6.77
N PRO A 149 17.60 -12.04 7.81
CA PRO A 149 17.62 -10.59 8.00
C PRO A 149 18.22 -9.82 6.81
N ASP A 150 19.29 -10.33 6.20
CA ASP A 150 19.93 -9.65 5.05
C ASP A 150 18.96 -9.54 3.86
N LEU A 151 18.13 -10.57 3.64
CA LEU A 151 17.13 -10.57 2.58
C LEU A 151 15.93 -9.70 2.92
N MET A 152 15.55 -9.63 4.20
CA MET A 152 14.51 -8.71 4.66
C MET A 152 14.95 -7.25 4.46
N GLU A 153 16.20 -6.91 4.78
CA GLU A 153 16.78 -5.59 4.51
C GLU A 153 16.76 -5.25 3.02
N GLU A 154 17.23 -6.17 2.16
CA GLU A 154 17.18 -6.00 0.70
C GLU A 154 15.75 -5.77 0.20
N MET A 155 14.79 -6.58 0.65
CA MET A 155 13.39 -6.43 0.27
C MET A 155 12.78 -5.11 0.71
N ALA A 156 13.14 -4.60 1.90
CA ALA A 156 12.65 -3.30 2.38
C ALA A 156 13.14 -2.15 1.48
N ASP A 157 14.43 -2.19 1.11
CA ASP A 157 15.06 -1.19 0.24
C ASP A 157 14.48 -1.20 -1.19
N GLU A 158 13.98 -2.34 -1.67
CA GLU A 158 13.40 -2.50 -3.00
C GLU A 158 11.97 -1.95 -3.13
N ILE A 159 11.23 -1.78 -2.03
CA ILE A 159 9.80 -1.42 -2.08
C ILE A 159 9.51 -0.16 -2.92
N PRO A 160 10.21 0.99 -2.74
CA PRO A 160 9.94 2.20 -3.51
C PRO A 160 10.13 2.04 -5.03
N ASP A 161 11.18 1.32 -5.44
CA ASP A 161 11.45 1.03 -6.85
C ASP A 161 10.41 0.05 -7.41
N ASN A 162 10.00 -0.95 -6.62
CA ASN A 162 8.97 -1.90 -7.02
C ASN A 162 7.60 -1.23 -7.22
N LEU A 163 7.23 -0.26 -6.38
CA LEU A 163 6.02 0.55 -6.58
C LEU A 163 6.06 1.29 -7.92
N THR A 164 7.21 1.86 -8.27
CA THR A 164 7.41 2.57 -9.54
C THR A 164 7.25 1.63 -10.73
N LYS A 165 7.87 0.44 -10.67
CA LYS A 165 7.75 -0.58 -11.73
C LYS A 165 6.32 -1.10 -11.88
N LEU A 166 5.62 -1.36 -10.78
CA LEU A 166 4.20 -1.75 -10.81
C LEU A 166 3.35 -0.67 -11.48
N PHE A 167 3.55 0.60 -11.11
CA PHE A 167 2.84 1.71 -11.72
C PHE A 167 3.07 1.76 -13.24
N LEU A 168 4.31 1.60 -13.69
CA LEU A 168 4.63 1.57 -15.12
C LEU A 168 3.99 0.35 -15.82
N LEU A 169 4.00 -0.82 -15.19
CA LEU A 169 3.41 -2.04 -15.75
C LEU A 169 1.90 -1.89 -16.00
N TYR A 170 1.16 -1.25 -15.09
CA TYR A 170 -0.30 -1.06 -15.24
C TYR A 170 -0.73 0.21 -15.97
N HIS A 171 0.12 1.25 -16.01
CA HIS A 171 -0.28 2.58 -16.50
C HIS A 171 0.57 3.12 -17.65
N ALA A 172 1.63 2.43 -18.07
CA ALA A 172 2.33 2.79 -19.29
C ALA A 172 1.36 2.69 -20.50
N PRO A 173 1.43 3.64 -21.45
CA PRO A 173 0.65 3.54 -22.68
C PRO A 173 1.05 2.25 -23.41
N ALA A 174 0.06 1.44 -23.79
CA ALA A 174 0.30 0.36 -24.76
C ALA A 174 0.92 0.99 -26.02
N GLY A 175 2.16 0.59 -26.33
CA GLY A 175 2.95 1.11 -27.45
C GLY A 175 2.34 0.84 -28.82
#